data_AF-Q71HU5-F1
#
_entry.id   AF-Q71HU5-F1
#
_cell.length_a   1.000
_cell.length_b   1.000
_cell.length_c   1.000
_cell.angle_alpha   90.00
_cell.angle_beta   90.00
_cell.angle_gamma   90.00
#
_symmetry.space_group_name_H-M   'P 1'
#
loop_
_entity.id
_entity.type
_entity.pdbx_description
1 polymer ?
#
loop_
_entity_poly.entity_id
_entity_poly.type
_entity_poly.pdbx_seq_one_letter_code
_entity_poly.pdbx_strand_id
1 'polypeptide(L)'
;ILSNKTVDLYNPKVQRSMQGSQFHLNLIKADLPDAIASLKAADIPVYASLLDPAAKQLGDFAPVAQVALIIGNEAHGVSPEIAALADEKLYIPIKGRAESLNAAVAAGIMIYHFS
;
A
#
# COMPACT_ATOMS: atom_id res chain seq x y z
N ILE A 1 5.74 -5.85 2.43
CA ILE A 1 6.65 -5.30 3.45
C ILE A 1 5.79 -4.65 4.53
N LEU A 2 6.10 -4.86 5.80
CA LEU A 2 5.32 -4.40 6.94
C LEU A 2 6.16 -3.44 7.79
N SER A 3 5.55 -2.33 8.22
CA SER A 3 6.20 -1.39 9.11
C SER A 3 6.35 -1.95 10.53
N ASN A 4 7.27 -1.38 11.30
CA ASN A 4 7.45 -1.73 12.71
C ASN A 4 6.20 -1.48 13.58
N LYS A 5 5.30 -0.59 13.14
CA LYS A 5 4.03 -0.24 13.82
C LYS A 5 2.87 -1.16 13.43
N THR A 6 3.09 -2.14 12.56
CA THR A 6 2.06 -3.12 12.16
C THR A 6 1.82 -4.13 13.27
N VAL A 7 0.58 -4.61 13.38
CA VAL A 7 0.22 -5.75 14.24
C VAL A 7 1.13 -6.95 13.98
N ASP A 8 1.39 -7.75 15.02
CA ASP A 8 2.21 -8.94 14.90
C ASP A 8 1.66 -9.92 13.85
N LEU A 9 2.54 -10.37 12.96
CA LEU A 9 2.27 -11.39 11.95
C LEU A 9 1.75 -12.69 12.55
N TYR A 10 2.24 -13.07 13.73
CA TYR A 10 1.87 -14.33 14.39
C TYR A 10 0.58 -14.22 15.21
N ASN A 11 -0.08 -13.06 15.20
CA ASN A 11 -1.38 -12.90 15.84
C ASN A 11 -2.41 -13.88 15.22
N PRO A 12 -3.18 -14.63 16.04
CA PRO A 12 -4.14 -15.61 15.53
C PRO A 12 -5.17 -15.03 14.55
N LYS A 13 -5.57 -13.76 14.70
CA LYS A 13 -6.51 -13.09 13.78
C LYS A 13 -5.85 -12.82 12.43
N VAL A 14 -4.59 -12.39 12.44
CA VAL A 14 -3.80 -12.13 11.22
C VAL A 14 -3.58 -13.44 10.47
N GLN A 15 -3.08 -14.47 11.16
CA GLN A 15 -2.86 -15.80 10.61
C GLN A 15 -4.13 -16.39 9.98
N ARG A 16 -5.28 -16.28 10.68
CA ARG A 16 -6.57 -16.73 10.14
C ARG A 16 -7.00 -15.91 8.93
N SER A 17 -6.81 -14.59 8.92
CA SER A 17 -7.24 -13.73 7.81
C SER A 17 -6.49 -13.99 6.50
N MET A 18 -5.23 -14.42 6.58
CA MET A 18 -4.40 -14.71 5.40
C MET A 18 -4.79 -16.01 4.69
N GLN A 19 -5.57 -16.90 5.33
CA GLN A 19 -6.09 -18.13 4.74
C GLN A 19 -5.02 -19.00 4.02
N GLY A 20 -3.79 -19.05 4.56
CA GLY A 20 -2.68 -19.85 4.04
C GLY A 20 -1.76 -19.12 3.05
N SER A 21 -2.13 -17.92 2.58
CA SER A 21 -1.29 -17.13 1.65
C SER A 21 0.09 -16.78 2.23
N GLN A 22 0.24 -16.74 3.55
CA GLN A 22 1.52 -16.51 4.22
C GLN A 22 2.60 -17.55 3.90
N PHE A 23 2.22 -18.74 3.42
CA PHE A 23 3.17 -19.78 3.02
C PHE A 23 3.63 -19.64 1.56
N HIS A 24 3.03 -18.71 0.82
CA HIS A 24 3.29 -18.48 -0.61
C HIS A 24 3.85 -17.08 -0.89
N LEU A 25 3.95 -16.22 0.13
CA LEU A 25 4.40 -14.83 0.02
C LEU A 25 5.54 -14.55 0.98
N ASN A 26 6.49 -13.73 0.53
CA ASN A 26 7.58 -13.24 1.38
C ASN A 26 7.08 -12.09 2.26
N LEU A 27 6.83 -12.39 3.53
CA LEU A 27 6.43 -11.40 4.53
C LEU A 27 7.68 -10.83 5.22
N ILE A 28 8.01 -9.59 4.91
CA ILE A 28 9.20 -8.90 5.43
C ILE A 28 8.74 -7.76 6.35
N LYS A 29 9.24 -7.75 7.59
CA LYS A 29 9.12 -6.61 8.50
C LYS A 29 10.40 -5.78 8.44
N ALA A 30 10.27 -4.50 8.14
CA ALA A 30 11.41 -3.60 7.94
C ALA A 30 11.03 -2.16 8.31
N ASP A 31 12.05 -1.30 8.44
CA ASP A 31 11.80 0.13 8.46
C ASP A 31 11.41 0.61 7.06
N LEU A 32 10.33 1.39 6.98
CA LEU A 32 9.74 1.76 5.69
C LEU A 32 10.63 2.68 4.85
N PRO A 33 11.30 3.71 5.42
CA PRO A 33 12.21 4.56 4.65
C PRO A 33 13.32 3.76 3.96
N ASP A 34 13.97 2.84 4.68
CA ASP A 34 15.05 1.99 4.14
C ASP A 34 14.53 1.04 3.06
N ALA A 35 13.35 0.45 3.29
CA ALA A 35 12.70 -0.42 2.31
C ALA A 35 12.32 0.35 1.03
N ILE A 36 11.77 1.55 1.16
CA ILE A 36 11.43 2.43 0.03
C ILE A 36 12.69 2.81 -0.75
N ALA A 37 13.76 3.20 -0.06
CA ALA A 37 15.04 3.53 -0.69
C ALA A 37 15.59 2.33 -1.47
N SER A 38 15.51 1.12 -0.91
CA SER A 38 15.95 -0.12 -1.58
C SER A 38 15.13 -0.45 -2.82
N LEU A 39 13.81 -0.25 -2.76
CA LEU A 39 12.91 -0.45 -3.91
C LEU A 39 13.21 0.53 -5.04
N LYS A 40 13.41 1.81 -4.71
CA LYS A 40 13.79 2.83 -5.68
C LYS A 40 15.15 2.59 -6.30
N ALA A 41 16.13 2.12 -5.51
CA ALA A 41 17.45 1.74 -6.02
C ALA A 41 17.39 0.53 -6.98
N ALA A 42 16.30 -0.23 -6.95
CA ALA A 42 16.00 -1.31 -7.89
C ALA A 42 15.06 -0.88 -9.04
N ASP A 43 14.88 0.42 -9.26
CA ASP A 43 13.98 1.01 -10.27
C ASP A 43 12.51 0.58 -10.14
N ILE A 44 12.07 0.21 -8.93
CA ILE A 44 10.67 -0.11 -8.65
C ILE A 44 9.96 1.17 -8.18
N PRO A 45 8.98 1.69 -8.95
CA PRO A 45 8.24 2.89 -8.55
C PRO A 45 7.39 2.62 -7.32
N VAL A 46 7.34 3.60 -6.42
CA VAL A 46 6.65 3.51 -5.14
C VAL A 46 5.46 4.45 -5.10
N TYR A 47 4.24 3.92 -5.06
CA TYR A 47 3.01 4.70 -5.06
C TYR A 47 2.30 4.64 -3.72
N ALA A 48 1.87 5.79 -3.20
CA ALA A 48 1.13 5.86 -1.95
C ALA A 48 -0.37 6.07 -2.18
N SER A 49 -1.18 5.29 -1.46
CA SER A 49 -2.64 5.45 -1.45
C SER A 49 -3.05 6.46 -0.37
N LEU A 50 -3.41 7.68 -0.80
CA LEU A 50 -3.88 8.74 0.10
C LEU A 50 -4.77 9.74 -0.64
N LEU A 51 -5.66 10.38 0.12
CA LEU A 51 -6.42 11.54 -0.33
C LEU A 51 -5.53 12.78 -0.18
N ASP A 52 -4.97 13.24 -1.28
CA ASP A 52 -4.09 14.42 -1.35
C ASP A 52 -4.42 15.20 -2.64
N PRO A 53 -4.37 16.54 -2.66
CA PRO A 53 -4.64 17.32 -3.87
C PRO A 53 -3.72 16.97 -5.05
N ALA A 54 -2.51 16.47 -4.78
CA ALA A 54 -1.56 16.02 -5.79
C ALA A 54 -1.75 14.54 -6.18
N ALA A 55 -2.70 13.82 -5.58
CA ALA A 55 -2.96 12.42 -5.90
C ALA A 55 -3.73 12.30 -7.23
N LYS A 56 -3.26 11.39 -8.09
CA LYS A 56 -3.91 11.06 -9.37
C LYS A 56 -4.94 9.95 -9.18
N GLN A 57 -5.92 9.88 -10.08
CA GLN A 57 -6.86 8.76 -10.02
C GLN A 57 -6.14 7.48 -10.41
N LEU A 58 -6.48 6.36 -9.74
CA LEU A 58 -5.91 5.06 -10.07
C LEU A 58 -6.00 4.75 -11.57
N GLY A 59 -7.11 5.10 -12.22
CA GLY A 59 -7.31 4.88 -13.66
C GLY A 59 -6.44 5.71 -14.60
N ASP A 60 -5.75 6.74 -14.10
CA ASP A 60 -4.85 7.60 -14.89
C ASP A 60 -3.42 7.04 -14.97
N PHE A 61 -3.11 6.00 -14.20
CA PHE A 61 -1.79 5.38 -14.21
C PHE A 61 -1.62 4.45 -15.41
N ALA A 62 -0.47 4.56 -16.07
CA ALA A 62 -0.08 3.63 -17.11
C ALA A 62 0.30 2.27 -16.50
N PRO A 63 0.15 1.16 -17.25
CA PRO A 63 0.66 -0.14 -16.83
C PRO A 63 2.17 -0.09 -16.56
N VAL A 64 2.59 -0.73 -15.48
CA VAL A 64 3.99 -0.84 -15.06
C VAL A 64 4.34 -2.30 -14.80
N ALA A 65 5.58 -2.69 -15.11
CA ALA A 65 6.01 -4.08 -14.94
C ALA A 65 6.14 -4.49 -13.46
N GLN A 66 6.50 -3.55 -12.59
CA GLN A 66 6.61 -3.73 -11.15
C GLN A 66 6.21 -2.43 -10.46
N VAL A 67 5.58 -2.54 -9.30
CA VAL A 67 5.19 -1.40 -8.49
C VAL A 67 5.14 -1.77 -7.02
N ALA A 68 5.58 -0.85 -6.15
CA ALA A 68 5.38 -0.95 -4.73
C ALA A 68 4.21 -0.05 -4.30
N LEU A 69 3.18 -0.65 -3.72
CA LEU A 69 1.99 0.06 -3.25
C LEU A 69 2.05 0.25 -1.74
N ILE A 70 1.98 1.50 -1.28
CA ILE A 70 1.92 1.85 0.14
C ILE A 70 0.45 1.99 0.54
N ILE A 71 0.03 1.12 1.46
CA ILE A 71 -1.31 1.13 2.05
C ILE A 71 -1.23 1.73 3.45
N GLY A 72 -2.05 2.75 3.69
CA GLY A 72 -2.14 3.43 4.98
C GLY A 72 -2.87 2.63 6.05
N ASN A 73 -2.72 3.07 7.30
CA ASN A 73 -3.55 2.61 8.40
C ASN A 73 -5.01 3.08 8.21
N GLU A 74 -5.99 2.29 8.63
CA GLU A 74 -7.42 2.62 8.45
C GLU A 74 -7.83 3.94 9.13
N ALA A 75 -7.24 4.27 10.28
CA ALA A 75 -7.60 5.47 11.04
C ALA A 75 -6.78 6.70 10.65
N HIS A 76 -5.50 6.50 10.28
CA HIS A 76 -4.55 7.60 10.10
C HIS A 76 -4.00 7.73 8.67
N GLY A 77 -4.34 6.82 7.78
CA GLY A 77 -3.78 6.77 6.43
C GLY A 77 -2.27 6.50 6.41
N VAL A 78 -1.62 6.95 5.35
CA VAL A 78 -0.15 6.93 5.21
C VAL A 78 0.41 8.14 5.96
N SER A 79 1.47 7.94 6.76
CA SER A 79 2.07 9.08 7.48
C SER A 79 2.71 10.07 6.50
N PRO A 80 2.73 11.39 6.82
CA PRO A 80 3.30 12.40 5.94
C PRO A 80 4.76 12.12 5.56
N GLU A 81 5.56 11.64 6.52
CA GLU A 81 6.95 11.26 6.31
C GLU A 81 7.11 10.16 5.25
N ILE A 82 6.24 9.14 5.27
CA ILE A 82 6.27 8.04 4.30
C ILE A 82 5.68 8.47 2.96
N ALA A 83 4.61 9.28 2.97
CA ALA A 83 4.01 9.82 1.76
C ALA A 83 4.98 10.73 0.98
N ALA A 84 5.87 11.45 1.68
CA ALA A 84 6.90 12.29 1.06
C ALA A 84 7.99 11.46 0.35
N LEU A 85 8.14 10.17 0.70
CA LEU A 85 9.08 9.27 0.04
C LEU A 85 8.47 8.56 -1.17
N ALA A 86 7.16 8.66 -1.40
CA ALA A 86 6.53 8.05 -2.58
C ALA A 86 6.87 8.83 -3.85
N ASP A 87 6.99 8.12 -4.98
CA ASP A 87 7.19 8.73 -6.30
C ASP A 87 5.91 9.35 -6.82
N GLU A 88 4.78 8.68 -6.57
CA GLU A 88 3.46 9.17 -6.95
C GLU A 88 2.45 8.93 -5.82
N LYS A 89 1.42 9.75 -5.80
CA LYS A 89 0.26 9.62 -4.92
C LYS A 89 -0.94 9.23 -5.75
N LEU A 90 -1.74 8.30 -5.26
CA LEU A 90 -2.94 7.84 -5.96
C LEU A 90 -4.13 7.70 -5.02
N TYR A 91 -5.32 7.72 -5.61
CA TYR A 91 -6.56 7.42 -4.92
C TYR A 91 -7.54 6.65 -5.81
N ILE A 92 -8.43 5.90 -5.17
CA ILE A 92 -9.55 5.22 -5.83
C ILE A 92 -10.76 6.16 -5.76
N PRO A 93 -11.36 6.56 -6.89
CA PRO A 93 -12.58 7.37 -6.88
C PRO A 93 -13.73 6.62 -6.19
N ILE A 94 -14.30 7.23 -5.15
CA ILE A 94 -15.45 6.68 -4.41
C ILE A 94 -16.72 7.39 -4.88
N LYS A 95 -17.74 6.62 -5.28
CA LYS A 95 -19.07 7.17 -5.56
C LYS A 95 -19.89 7.18 -4.27
N GLY A 96 -20.53 8.31 -3.95
CA GLY A 96 -21.40 8.44 -2.80
C GLY A 96 -20.80 9.32 -1.69
N ARG A 97 -21.11 8.99 -0.44
CA ARG A 97 -20.75 9.80 0.75
C ARG A 97 -19.68 9.17 1.63
N ALA A 98 -19.11 8.04 1.23
CA ALA A 98 -18.06 7.39 1.99
C ALA A 98 -16.75 8.18 1.84
N GLU A 99 -16.04 8.37 2.94
CA GLU A 99 -14.77 9.11 2.98
C GLU A 99 -13.58 8.23 2.59
N SER A 100 -13.67 6.91 2.79
CA SER A 100 -12.61 5.95 2.47
C SER A 100 -13.17 4.56 2.20
N LEU A 101 -12.34 3.72 1.59
CA LEU A 101 -12.58 2.28 1.47
C LEU A 101 -11.86 1.56 2.61
N ASN A 102 -12.35 0.36 2.95
CA ASN A 102 -11.59 -0.56 3.79
C ASN A 102 -10.18 -0.80 3.18
N ALA A 103 -9.15 -0.83 4.02
CA ALA A 103 -7.76 -0.90 3.55
C ALA A 103 -7.47 -2.15 2.70
N ALA A 104 -8.03 -3.31 3.07
CA ALA A 104 -7.85 -4.54 2.30
C ALA A 104 -8.56 -4.49 0.95
N VAL A 105 -9.75 -3.87 0.89
CA VAL A 105 -10.49 -3.66 -0.36
C VAL A 105 -9.73 -2.72 -1.29
N ALA A 106 -9.25 -1.59 -0.77
CA ALA A 106 -8.43 -0.65 -1.54
C ALA A 106 -7.17 -1.32 -2.09
N ALA A 107 -6.44 -2.07 -1.24
CA ALA A 107 -5.28 -2.84 -1.64
C ALA A 107 -5.60 -3.83 -2.75
N GLY A 108 -6.70 -4.59 -2.63
CA GLY A 108 -7.13 -5.54 -3.65
C GLY A 108 -7.42 -4.89 -5.00
N ILE A 109 -8.12 -3.75 -5.00
CA ILE A 109 -8.42 -2.99 -6.23
C ILE A 109 -7.13 -2.51 -6.90
N MET A 110 -6.19 -1.95 -6.14
CA MET A 110 -4.92 -1.46 -6.69
C MET A 110 -4.03 -2.59 -7.21
N ILE A 111 -3.92 -3.69 -6.47
CA ILE A 111 -3.15 -4.87 -6.90
C ILE A 111 -3.73 -5.41 -8.21
N TYR A 112 -5.06 -5.52 -8.31
CA TYR A 112 -5.71 -5.97 -9.53
C TYR A 112 -5.50 -5.02 -10.72
N HIS A 113 -5.53 -3.70 -10.47
CA HIS A 113 -5.32 -2.70 -11.52
C HIS A 113 -3.92 -2.75 -12.13
N PHE A 114 -2.89 -3.02 -11.33
CA PHE A 114 -1.50 -3.12 -11.78
C PHE A 114 -1.04 -4.55 -12.12
N SER A 115 -1.97 -5.52 -12.11
CA SER A 115 -1.72 -6.92 -12.46
C SER A 115 -1.74 -7.17 -13.97
#